data_AF-D6AAF8-F1
#
_entry.id   AF-D6AAF8-F1
#
_cell.length_a   1.000
_cell.length_b   1.000
_cell.length_c   1.000
_cell.angle_alpha   90.00
_cell.angle_beta   90.00
_cell.angle_gamma   90.00
#
_symmetry.space_group_name_H-M   'P 1'
#
loop_
_entity.id
_entity.type
_entity.pdbx_description
1 polymer ?
#
loop_
_entity_poly.entity_id
_entity_poly.type
_entity_poly.pdbx_seq_one_letter_code
_entity_poly.pdbx_strand_id
1 'polypeptide(L)'
;MDHAPGAHEMGSSVSSLDTLGAVLFIGWTVGMWLAVVVLAYANRGPVRPWLYKTAVAVIGLGVIGQIGHFQEHAFQAGYWVAHPYSPAWMTPWANSLARGMGQVDPDNPTLGMEILHLTGNFIFLAGLVGIVQITRRAVGSLTSRKWARMGVWMQGIHGLEHVVLTVSVALGAGRAIGLSTWFGAIEPGPALVTYRVWWHFVANLIGTVILAIALYHLWKERRMVKAGYEVPTLLESEAGAPGAAPATAASGEAAVREPTPAGRS
;
A
#
# COMPACT_ATOMS: atom_id res chain seq x y z
N MET A 1 2.89 45.28 -18.60
CA MET A 1 2.61 44.24 -17.58
C MET A 1 1.82 43.19 -18.30
N ASP A 2 2.50 42.17 -18.80
CA ASP A 2 2.03 41.49 -20.00
C ASP A 2 1.54 40.11 -19.57
N HIS A 3 0.24 39.85 -19.80
CA HIS A 3 -0.38 38.59 -19.38
C HIS A 3 0.28 37.42 -20.09
N ALA A 4 0.93 36.54 -19.33
CA ALA A 4 1.60 35.36 -19.86
C ALA A 4 0.57 34.44 -20.56
N PRO A 5 0.68 34.18 -21.88
CA PRO A 5 -0.28 33.35 -22.61
C PRO A 5 0.00 31.85 -22.36
N GLY A 6 -0.23 31.41 -21.12
CA GLY A 6 0.00 30.04 -20.67
C GLY A 6 -1.23 29.35 -20.05
N ALA A 7 -2.33 30.07 -19.82
CA ALA A 7 -3.55 29.55 -19.18
C ALA A 7 -4.59 29.02 -20.19
N HIS A 8 -4.15 28.51 -21.35
CA HIS A 8 -5.05 27.94 -22.34
C HIS A 8 -5.54 26.53 -21.93
N GLU A 9 -6.85 26.31 -22.12
CA GLU A 9 -7.54 24.99 -22.08
C GLU A 9 -7.73 24.26 -20.73
N MET A 10 -7.74 24.98 -19.60
CA MET A 10 -8.56 24.56 -18.44
C MET A 10 -10.05 24.99 -18.57
N GLY A 11 -10.43 25.63 -19.67
CA GLY A 11 -11.79 26.11 -19.96
C GLY A 11 -12.76 25.07 -20.55
N SER A 12 -12.44 23.77 -20.49
CA SER A 12 -13.39 22.70 -20.82
C SER A 12 -14.22 22.34 -19.58
N SER A 13 -15.54 22.18 -19.74
CA SER A 13 -16.40 21.81 -18.62
C SER A 13 -16.04 20.40 -18.09
N VAL A 14 -15.81 20.30 -16.78
CA VAL A 14 -15.44 19.03 -16.14
C VAL A 14 -16.52 17.98 -16.42
N SER A 15 -16.12 16.88 -17.04
CA SER A 15 -17.09 15.91 -17.54
C SER A 15 -17.65 15.01 -16.42
N SER A 16 -18.83 14.42 -16.65
CA SER A 16 -19.35 13.38 -15.75
C SER A 16 -18.42 12.16 -15.66
N LEU A 17 -17.57 11.93 -16.67
CA LEU A 17 -16.55 10.88 -16.67
C LEU A 17 -15.32 11.26 -15.84
N ASP A 18 -14.88 12.52 -15.89
CA ASP A 18 -13.82 13.08 -15.03
C ASP A 18 -14.22 12.89 -13.55
N THR A 19 -15.46 13.32 -13.24
CA THR A 19 -16.06 13.22 -11.90
C THR A 19 -16.18 11.76 -11.44
N LEU A 20 -16.73 10.88 -12.28
CA LEU A 20 -16.87 9.45 -11.95
C LEU A 20 -15.51 8.76 -11.77
N GLY A 21 -14.52 9.08 -12.61
CA GLY A 21 -13.15 8.58 -12.48
C GLY A 21 -12.52 8.98 -11.15
N ALA A 22 -12.62 10.26 -10.78
CA ALA A 22 -12.12 10.77 -9.51
C ALA A 22 -12.77 10.06 -8.31
N VAL A 23 -14.11 9.94 -8.29
CA VAL A 23 -14.86 9.25 -7.23
C VAL A 23 -14.48 7.77 -7.13
N LEU A 24 -14.29 7.07 -8.26
CA LEU A 24 -13.85 5.67 -8.27
C LEU A 24 -12.41 5.51 -7.78
N PHE A 25 -11.49 6.42 -8.10
CA PHE A 25 -10.10 6.36 -7.66
C PHE A 25 -9.94 6.67 -6.16
N ILE A 26 -10.73 7.62 -5.64
CA ILE A 26 -10.86 7.86 -4.19
C ILE A 26 -11.50 6.64 -3.50
N GLY A 27 -12.58 6.10 -4.08
CA GLY A 27 -13.27 4.91 -3.55
C GLY A 27 -12.38 3.67 -3.48
N TRP A 28 -11.53 3.45 -4.50
CA TRP A 28 -10.48 2.41 -4.48
C TRP A 28 -9.50 2.64 -3.32
N THR A 29 -9.01 3.86 -3.14
CA THR A 29 -8.10 4.23 -2.05
C THR A 29 -8.71 3.97 -0.67
N VAL A 30 -9.94 4.41 -0.45
CA VAL A 30 -10.71 4.15 0.79
C VAL A 30 -10.89 2.64 0.99
N GLY A 31 -11.30 1.90 -0.04
CA GLY A 31 -11.46 0.45 0.02
C GLY A 31 -10.19 -0.30 0.39
N MET A 32 -9.03 0.12 -0.13
CA MET A 32 -7.73 -0.45 0.25
C MET A 32 -7.37 -0.16 1.71
N TRP A 33 -7.60 1.07 2.20
CA TRP A 33 -7.31 1.40 3.60
C TRP A 33 -8.26 0.73 4.58
N LEU A 34 -9.54 0.56 4.25
CA LEU A 34 -10.48 -0.28 4.99
C LEU A 34 -10.00 -1.74 5.05
N ALA A 35 -9.55 -2.31 3.92
CA ALA A 35 -8.98 -3.66 3.89
C ALA A 35 -7.70 -3.77 4.74
N VAL A 36 -6.83 -2.76 4.73
CA VAL A 36 -5.63 -2.68 5.59
C VAL A 36 -6.01 -2.66 7.07
N VAL A 37 -7.02 -1.88 7.48
CA VAL A 37 -7.50 -1.83 8.87
C VAL A 37 -8.13 -3.16 9.30
N VAL A 38 -8.96 -3.77 8.46
CA VAL A 38 -9.56 -5.10 8.70
C VAL A 38 -8.47 -6.17 8.84
N LEU A 39 -7.44 -6.16 7.98
CA LEU A 39 -6.28 -7.04 8.09
C LEU A 39 -5.46 -6.76 9.36
N ALA A 40 -5.27 -5.50 9.76
CA ALA A 40 -4.54 -5.11 10.96
C ALA A 40 -5.21 -5.61 12.25
N TYR A 41 -6.55 -5.53 12.29
CA TYR A 41 -7.38 -6.03 13.38
C TYR A 41 -7.42 -7.55 13.40
N ALA A 42 -7.82 -8.19 12.30
CA ALA A 42 -8.03 -9.64 12.25
C ALA A 42 -6.72 -10.45 12.37
N ASN A 43 -5.56 -9.90 12.03
CA ASN A 43 -4.26 -10.53 12.33
C ASN A 43 -3.88 -10.54 13.83
N ARG A 44 -4.71 -9.99 14.74
CA ARG A 44 -4.59 -10.20 16.19
C ARG A 44 -5.26 -11.49 16.69
N GLY A 45 -6.21 -12.05 15.92
CA GLY A 45 -7.00 -13.22 16.32
C GLY A 45 -6.52 -14.55 15.72
N PRO A 46 -7.40 -15.58 15.69
CA PRO A 46 -7.14 -16.84 14.99
C PRO A 46 -6.80 -16.65 13.51
N VAL A 47 -6.09 -17.61 12.93
CA VAL A 47 -5.83 -17.66 11.49
C VAL A 47 -7.15 -17.92 10.75
N ARG A 48 -7.42 -17.18 9.67
CA ARG A 48 -8.55 -17.41 8.77
C ARG A 48 -8.06 -17.40 7.31
N PRO A 49 -8.46 -18.34 6.43
CA PRO A 49 -7.92 -18.44 5.07
C PRO A 49 -8.09 -17.19 4.19
N TRP A 50 -9.09 -16.34 4.48
CA TRP A 50 -9.28 -15.09 3.75
C TRP A 50 -8.21 -14.05 4.03
N LEU A 51 -7.55 -14.06 5.20
CA LEU A 51 -6.49 -13.10 5.56
C LEU A 51 -5.39 -13.05 4.50
N TYR A 52 -4.92 -14.23 4.07
CA TYR A 52 -3.90 -14.36 3.04
C TYR A 52 -4.42 -13.84 1.68
N LYS A 53 -5.63 -14.25 1.27
CA LYS A 53 -6.23 -13.84 -0.01
C LYS A 53 -6.44 -12.32 -0.10
N THR A 54 -7.02 -11.72 0.95
CA THR A 54 -7.24 -10.27 1.02
C THR A 54 -5.92 -9.49 1.06
N ALA A 55 -4.90 -9.99 1.78
CA ALA A 55 -3.59 -9.34 1.78
C ALA A 55 -2.89 -9.42 0.41
N VAL A 56 -2.97 -10.56 -0.30
CA VAL A 56 -2.49 -10.68 -1.69
C VAL A 56 -3.24 -9.69 -2.61
N ALA A 57 -4.55 -9.54 -2.45
CA ALA A 57 -5.34 -8.60 -3.25
C ALA A 57 -4.94 -7.12 -2.99
N VAL A 58 -4.75 -6.72 -1.73
CA VAL A 58 -4.26 -5.37 -1.37
C VAL A 58 -2.86 -5.12 -1.96
N ILE A 59 -1.95 -6.10 -1.90
CA ILE A 59 -0.62 -5.97 -2.51
C ILE A 59 -0.75 -5.82 -4.02
N GLY A 60 -1.53 -6.67 -4.70
CA GLY A 60 -1.72 -6.63 -6.15
C GLY A 60 -2.31 -5.31 -6.64
N LEU A 61 -3.35 -4.79 -5.96
CA LEU A 61 -3.93 -3.49 -6.26
C LEU A 61 -2.93 -2.35 -6.04
N GLY A 62 -2.17 -2.37 -4.94
CA GLY A 62 -1.13 -1.37 -4.67
C GLY A 62 0.00 -1.37 -5.70
N VAL A 63 0.33 -2.54 -6.28
CA VAL A 63 1.27 -2.65 -7.40
C VAL A 63 0.70 -2.04 -8.68
N ILE A 64 -0.56 -2.32 -9.02
CA ILE A 64 -1.22 -1.73 -10.20
C ILE A 64 -1.26 -0.20 -10.08
N GLY A 65 -1.65 0.31 -8.91
CA GLY A 65 -1.66 1.75 -8.62
C GLY A 65 -0.28 2.39 -8.72
N GLN A 66 0.76 1.76 -8.15
CA GLN A 66 2.12 2.32 -8.22
C GLN A 66 2.73 2.24 -9.62
N ILE A 67 2.36 1.25 -10.46
CA ILE A 67 2.77 1.23 -11.87
C ILE A 67 2.21 2.46 -12.60
N GLY A 68 0.90 2.72 -12.49
CA GLY A 68 0.29 3.89 -13.13
C GLY A 68 0.81 5.23 -12.60
N HIS A 69 0.98 5.33 -11.27
CA HIS A 69 1.51 6.52 -10.61
C HIS A 69 2.97 6.81 -10.99
N PHE A 70 3.87 5.80 -10.96
CA PHE A 70 5.25 5.98 -11.40
C PHE A 70 5.37 6.23 -12.91
N GLN A 71 4.51 5.62 -13.73
CA GLN A 71 4.46 5.89 -15.17
C GLN A 71 4.15 7.36 -15.47
N GLU A 72 3.19 7.96 -14.76
CA GLU A 72 2.86 9.39 -14.87
C GLU A 72 4.08 10.26 -14.52
N HIS A 73 4.74 10.01 -13.37
CA HIS A 73 5.97 10.74 -12.98
C HIS A 73 7.13 10.56 -13.97
N ALA A 74 7.30 9.36 -14.54
CA ALA A 74 8.31 9.07 -15.54
C ALA A 74 8.04 9.80 -16.87
N PHE A 75 6.78 9.91 -17.29
CA PHE A 75 6.39 10.70 -18.44
C PHE A 75 6.53 12.21 -18.19
N GLN A 76 6.23 12.69 -16.98
CA GLN A 76 6.46 14.10 -16.61
C GLN A 76 7.95 14.46 -16.66
N ALA A 77 8.83 13.62 -16.12
CA ALA A 77 10.27 13.81 -16.22
C ALA A 77 10.77 13.76 -17.69
N GLY A 78 10.30 12.79 -18.48
CA GLY A 78 10.65 12.67 -19.89
C GLY A 78 10.17 13.85 -20.75
N TYR A 79 8.95 14.34 -20.51
CA TYR A 79 8.42 15.54 -21.16
C TYR A 79 9.21 16.79 -20.78
N TRP A 80 9.52 16.96 -19.49
CA TRP A 80 10.29 18.11 -18.99
C TRP A 80 11.70 18.17 -19.59
N VAL A 81 12.37 17.03 -19.78
CA VAL A 81 13.69 16.98 -20.45
C VAL A 81 13.65 17.54 -21.87
N ALA A 82 12.53 17.36 -22.59
CA ALA A 82 12.33 17.93 -23.92
C ALA A 82 11.76 19.37 -23.90
N HIS A 83 11.07 19.77 -22.83
CA HIS A 83 10.34 21.04 -22.73
C HIS A 83 10.51 21.73 -21.35
N PRO A 84 11.75 22.08 -20.93
CA PRO A 84 12.02 22.48 -19.53
C PRO A 84 11.42 23.83 -19.11
N TYR A 85 10.91 24.62 -20.07
CA TYR A 85 10.24 25.90 -19.86
C TYR A 85 8.71 25.84 -20.06
N SER A 86 8.16 24.69 -20.43
CA SER A 86 6.72 24.48 -20.57
C SER A 86 6.06 24.16 -19.22
N PRO A 87 4.73 24.29 -19.09
CA PRO A 87 3.99 23.76 -17.96
C PRO A 87 4.23 22.25 -17.78
N ALA A 88 4.00 21.74 -16.57
CA ALA A 88 4.01 20.30 -16.34
C ALA A 88 2.92 19.63 -17.18
N TRP A 89 3.35 18.72 -18.07
CA TRP A 89 2.45 17.90 -18.88
C TRP A 89 1.79 16.81 -18.02
N MET A 90 0.67 16.27 -18.47
CA MET A 90 0.03 15.10 -17.88
C MET A 90 -0.56 14.20 -18.94
N THR A 91 -0.71 12.90 -18.64
CA THR A 91 -1.54 12.03 -19.47
C THR A 91 -3.01 12.50 -19.48
N PRO A 92 -3.78 12.24 -20.55
CA PRO A 92 -5.20 12.62 -20.61
C PRO A 92 -6.05 12.03 -19.48
N TRP A 93 -5.71 10.82 -19.00
CA TRP A 93 -6.41 10.19 -17.88
C TRP A 93 -6.04 10.81 -16.53
N ALA A 94 -4.76 11.14 -16.29
CA ALA A 94 -4.36 11.82 -15.06
C ALA A 94 -4.95 13.24 -15.00
N ASN A 95 -4.97 13.97 -16.11
CA ASN A 95 -5.62 15.29 -16.21
C ASN A 95 -7.15 15.19 -15.98
N SER A 96 -7.82 14.20 -16.56
CA SER A 96 -9.24 13.90 -16.30
C SER A 96 -9.52 13.65 -14.81
N LEU A 97 -8.71 12.82 -14.13
CA LEU A 97 -8.83 12.59 -12.69
C LEU A 97 -8.58 13.87 -11.87
N ALA A 98 -7.55 14.65 -12.20
CA ALA A 98 -7.24 15.91 -11.51
C ALA A 98 -8.38 16.94 -11.62
N ARG A 99 -9.00 17.09 -12.81
CA ARG A 99 -10.18 17.95 -12.98
C ARG A 99 -11.40 17.44 -12.19
N GLY A 100 -11.64 16.13 -12.21
CA GLY A 100 -12.72 15.52 -11.42
C GLY A 100 -12.53 15.72 -9.91
N MET A 101 -11.29 15.67 -9.41
CA MET A 101 -10.96 15.98 -8.02
C MET A 101 -11.01 17.47 -7.71
N GLY A 102 -10.66 18.32 -8.68
CA GLY A 102 -10.70 19.79 -8.57
C GLY A 102 -12.10 20.37 -8.38
N GLN A 103 -13.18 19.61 -8.58
CA GLN A 103 -14.55 20.08 -8.32
C GLN A 103 -14.82 20.48 -6.86
N VAL A 104 -13.95 20.12 -5.91
CA VAL A 104 -14.06 20.58 -4.51
C VAL A 104 -13.67 22.05 -4.33
N ASP A 105 -12.89 22.63 -5.24
CA ASP A 105 -12.51 24.04 -5.31
C ASP A 105 -12.23 24.42 -6.78
N PRO A 106 -13.27 24.71 -7.58
CA PRO A 106 -13.13 24.93 -9.03
C PRO A 106 -12.24 26.13 -9.42
N ASP A 107 -12.08 27.10 -8.51
CA ASP A 107 -11.23 28.27 -8.71
C ASP A 107 -9.73 27.94 -8.47
N ASN A 108 -9.43 26.74 -7.97
CA ASN A 108 -8.11 26.32 -7.53
C ASN A 108 -7.69 24.96 -8.13
N PRO A 109 -7.32 24.92 -9.43
CA PRO A 109 -6.95 23.67 -10.11
C PRO A 109 -5.72 22.96 -9.49
N THR A 110 -4.92 23.66 -8.68
CA THR A 110 -3.84 23.07 -7.89
C THR A 110 -4.37 22.05 -6.87
N LEU A 111 -5.55 22.28 -6.26
CA LEU A 111 -6.08 21.38 -5.24
C LEU A 111 -6.42 20.00 -5.83
N GLY A 112 -7.03 19.95 -7.02
CA GLY A 112 -7.28 18.70 -7.74
C GLY A 112 -5.99 17.92 -8.03
N MET A 113 -4.89 18.62 -8.32
CA MET A 113 -3.56 18.04 -8.51
C MET A 113 -2.96 17.47 -7.22
N GLU A 114 -3.05 18.16 -6.09
CA GLU A 114 -2.53 17.64 -4.82
C GLU A 114 -3.36 16.44 -4.33
N ILE A 115 -4.70 16.47 -4.49
CA ILE A 115 -5.58 15.34 -4.17
C ILE A 115 -5.24 14.12 -5.04
N LEU A 116 -4.96 14.29 -6.34
CA LEU A 116 -4.58 13.18 -7.22
C LEU A 116 -3.28 12.49 -6.76
N HIS A 117 -2.26 13.29 -6.46
CA HIS A 117 -1.01 12.77 -5.92
C HIS A 117 -1.20 12.09 -4.56
N LEU A 118 -1.94 12.72 -3.64
CA LEU A 118 -2.24 12.16 -2.33
C LEU A 118 -2.92 10.78 -2.45
N THR A 119 -3.91 10.68 -3.36
CA THR A 119 -4.66 9.45 -3.67
C THR A 119 -3.73 8.33 -4.18
N GLY A 120 -2.91 8.63 -5.21
CA GLY A 120 -1.95 7.67 -5.76
C GLY A 120 -0.90 7.21 -4.73
N ASN A 121 -0.34 8.15 -3.95
CA ASN A 121 0.61 7.85 -2.89
C ASN A 121 0.01 6.97 -1.78
N PHE A 122 -1.27 7.15 -1.44
CA PHE A 122 -1.97 6.35 -0.43
C PHE A 122 -2.34 4.94 -0.91
N ILE A 123 -2.62 4.74 -2.21
CA ILE A 123 -2.77 3.40 -2.82
C ILE A 123 -1.45 2.62 -2.73
N PHE A 124 -0.33 3.26 -3.11
CA PHE A 124 0.99 2.64 -3.03
C PHE A 124 1.37 2.29 -1.58
N LEU A 125 1.15 3.22 -0.64
CA LEU A 125 1.40 2.99 0.79
C LEU A 125 0.58 1.81 1.34
N ALA A 126 -0.71 1.70 0.98
CA ALA A 126 -1.55 0.57 1.38
C ALA A 126 -1.03 -0.77 0.82
N GLY A 127 -0.49 -0.80 -0.40
CA GLY A 127 0.17 -1.98 -0.98
C GLY A 127 1.41 -2.43 -0.17
N LEU A 128 2.28 -1.48 0.19
CA LEU A 128 3.45 -1.73 1.05
C LEU A 128 3.07 -2.23 2.45
N VAL A 129 2.05 -1.61 3.07
CA VAL A 129 1.49 -2.09 4.35
C VAL A 129 0.91 -3.49 4.19
N GLY A 130 0.30 -3.82 3.04
CA GLY A 130 -0.13 -5.17 2.67
C GLY A 130 1.00 -6.21 2.80
N ILE A 131 2.22 -5.90 2.32
CA ILE A 131 3.39 -6.78 2.47
C ILE A 131 3.79 -6.92 3.95
N VAL A 132 3.75 -5.84 4.73
CA VAL A 132 4.03 -5.90 6.18
C VAL A 132 2.98 -6.74 6.94
N GLN A 133 1.71 -6.68 6.55
CA GLN A 133 0.63 -7.47 7.16
C GLN A 133 0.68 -8.94 6.73
N ILE A 134 0.87 -9.27 5.44
CA ILE A 134 0.93 -10.67 4.99
C ILE A 134 2.14 -11.39 5.58
N THR A 135 3.29 -10.71 5.71
CA THR A 135 4.47 -11.32 6.31
C THR A 135 4.35 -11.49 7.82
N ARG A 136 3.35 -10.88 8.49
CA ARG A 136 3.29 -10.75 9.96
C ARG A 136 3.29 -12.08 10.73
N ARG A 137 2.66 -13.13 10.18
CA ARG A 137 2.57 -14.45 10.82
C ARG A 137 3.74 -15.40 10.51
N ALA A 138 4.62 -15.03 9.57
CA ALA A 138 5.79 -15.85 9.25
C ALA A 138 6.85 -15.78 10.36
N VAL A 139 7.39 -16.93 10.75
CA VAL A 139 8.47 -17.04 11.73
C VAL A 139 9.77 -16.44 11.17
N GLY A 140 10.57 -15.82 12.05
CA GLY A 140 11.89 -15.28 11.70
C GLY A 140 11.88 -13.90 11.05
N SER A 141 13.08 -13.48 10.63
CA SER A 141 13.37 -12.17 10.02
C SER A 141 13.29 -12.24 8.49
N LEU A 142 12.08 -12.15 7.94
CA LEU A 142 11.90 -12.11 6.49
C LEU A 142 12.48 -10.83 5.85
N THR A 143 13.13 -10.99 4.70
CA THR A 143 13.76 -9.89 3.95
C THR A 143 12.69 -9.02 3.31
N SER A 144 11.61 -9.61 2.79
CA SER A 144 10.44 -8.87 2.29
C SER A 144 9.86 -7.92 3.34
N ARG A 145 9.73 -8.39 4.60
CA ARG A 145 9.26 -7.58 5.74
C ARG A 145 10.21 -6.40 6.03
N LYS A 146 11.53 -6.58 5.89
CA LYS A 146 12.52 -5.49 6.06
C LYS A 146 12.33 -4.40 5.00
N TRP A 147 12.34 -4.77 3.71
CA TRP A 147 12.21 -3.81 2.62
C TRP A 147 10.83 -3.13 2.61
N ALA A 148 9.75 -3.89 2.85
CA ALA A 148 8.41 -3.31 2.95
C ALA A 148 8.28 -2.29 4.09
N ARG A 149 8.89 -2.53 5.26
CA ARG A 149 8.92 -1.53 6.35
C ARG A 149 9.70 -0.27 5.97
N MET A 150 10.81 -0.40 5.26
CA MET A 150 11.57 0.76 4.76
C MET A 150 10.75 1.56 3.74
N GLY A 151 10.02 0.87 2.86
CA GLY A 151 9.06 1.48 1.94
C GLY A 151 7.94 2.21 2.68
N VAL A 152 7.31 1.58 3.69
CA VAL A 152 6.25 2.22 4.50
C VAL A 152 6.75 3.50 5.18
N TRP A 153 8.00 3.54 5.66
CA TRP A 153 8.57 4.77 6.23
C TRP A 153 8.80 5.87 5.21
N MET A 154 9.51 5.56 4.12
CA MET A 154 9.81 6.53 3.06
C MET A 154 8.53 7.04 2.38
N GLN A 155 7.62 6.13 2.02
CA GLN A 155 6.34 6.46 1.40
C GLN A 155 5.35 7.09 2.39
N GLY A 156 5.51 6.84 3.69
CA GLY A 156 4.78 7.55 4.76
C GLY A 156 5.21 9.00 4.89
N ILE A 157 6.51 9.31 4.77
CA ILE A 157 7.04 10.68 4.78
C ILE A 157 6.57 11.43 3.52
N HIS A 158 6.69 10.82 2.34
CA HIS A 158 6.23 11.41 1.06
C HIS A 158 4.70 11.57 1.01
N GLY A 159 3.95 10.60 1.54
CA GLY A 159 2.49 10.71 1.70
C GLY A 159 2.08 11.81 2.69
N LEU A 160 2.83 11.98 3.79
CA LEU A 160 2.61 13.08 4.73
C LEU A 160 2.92 14.44 4.08
N GLU A 161 3.95 14.53 3.25
CA GLU A 161 4.21 15.74 2.46
C GLU A 161 3.01 16.12 1.60
N HIS A 162 2.41 15.16 0.88
CA HIS A 162 1.19 15.41 0.11
C HIS A 162 -0.03 15.77 0.97
N VAL A 163 -0.12 15.30 2.22
CA VAL A 163 -1.14 15.78 3.16
C VAL A 163 -0.91 17.27 3.46
N VAL A 164 0.32 17.69 3.76
CA VAL A 164 0.62 19.11 4.04
C VAL A 164 0.40 19.99 2.80
N LEU A 165 0.83 19.54 1.62
CA LEU A 165 0.58 20.22 0.34
C LEU A 165 -0.93 20.41 0.12
N THR A 166 -1.71 19.31 0.15
CA THR A 166 -3.17 19.34 -0.06
C THR A 166 -3.87 20.23 0.96
N VAL A 167 -3.54 20.09 2.26
CA VAL A 167 -4.17 20.86 3.34
C VAL A 167 -3.79 22.34 3.27
N SER A 168 -2.55 22.69 2.89
CA SER A 168 -2.16 24.10 2.73
C SER A 168 -2.99 24.80 1.65
N VAL A 169 -3.18 24.15 0.49
CA VAL A 169 -4.00 24.67 -0.62
C VAL A 169 -5.48 24.73 -0.22
N ALA A 170 -6.02 23.67 0.41
CA ALA A 170 -7.41 23.60 0.85
C ALA A 170 -7.76 24.58 1.99
N LEU A 171 -6.76 25.10 2.72
CA LEU A 171 -6.91 26.17 3.71
C LEU A 171 -6.63 27.57 3.14
N GLY A 172 -6.57 27.72 1.81
CA GLY A 172 -6.48 29.00 1.12
C GLY A 172 -5.06 29.56 0.98
N ALA A 173 -4.00 28.77 1.15
CA ALA A 173 -2.66 29.21 0.79
C ALA A 173 -2.54 29.32 -0.74
N GLY A 174 -2.14 30.48 -1.26
CA GLY A 174 -1.98 30.75 -2.69
C GLY A 174 -0.85 29.98 -3.39
N ARG A 175 -0.22 29.01 -2.71
CA ARG A 175 0.69 27.99 -3.24
C ARG A 175 0.70 26.80 -2.29
N ALA A 176 0.97 25.60 -2.79
CA ALA A 176 1.19 24.44 -1.95
C ALA A 176 2.48 24.58 -1.11
N ILE A 177 2.46 24.12 0.14
CA ILE A 177 3.55 24.22 1.11
C ILE A 177 4.01 22.80 1.50
N GLY A 178 5.26 22.46 1.20
CA GLY A 178 5.84 21.12 1.45
C GLY A 178 7.28 21.01 0.95
N LEU A 179 7.93 19.86 1.12
CA LEU A 179 9.36 19.69 0.77
C LEU A 179 9.63 20.00 -0.70
N SER A 180 8.80 19.48 -1.62
CA SER A 180 8.80 19.73 -3.07
C SER A 180 8.55 21.18 -3.50
N THR A 181 8.31 22.09 -2.55
CA THR A 181 8.17 23.54 -2.78
C THR A 181 9.15 24.37 -1.94
N TRP A 182 10.06 23.70 -1.21
CA TRP A 182 10.86 24.28 -0.11
C TRP A 182 10.00 25.04 0.90
N PHE A 183 8.91 24.42 1.37
CA PHE A 183 7.92 25.04 2.25
C PHE A 183 7.33 26.34 1.67
N GLY A 184 7.13 26.36 0.36
CA GLY A 184 6.64 27.51 -0.40
C GLY A 184 7.71 28.55 -0.78
N ALA A 185 9.00 28.35 -0.45
CA ALA A 185 10.07 29.32 -0.70
C ALA A 185 10.54 29.41 -2.16
N ILE A 186 10.20 28.45 -3.03
CA ILE A 186 10.40 28.61 -4.48
C ILE A 186 9.17 29.29 -5.08
N GLU A 187 9.37 30.44 -5.74
CA GLU A 187 8.32 31.16 -6.44
C GLU A 187 7.71 30.37 -7.62
N PRO A 188 6.41 30.54 -7.93
CA PRO A 188 5.77 29.91 -9.08
C PRO A 188 6.47 30.23 -10.41
N GLY A 189 6.83 29.19 -11.16
CA GLY A 189 7.51 29.31 -12.45
C GLY A 189 8.33 28.06 -12.81
N PRO A 190 9.16 28.13 -13.87
CA PRO A 190 9.94 26.98 -14.35
C PRO A 190 10.85 26.34 -13.29
N ALA A 191 11.37 27.12 -12.34
CA ALA A 191 12.19 26.59 -11.24
C ALA A 191 11.38 25.67 -10.30
N LEU A 192 10.17 26.09 -9.91
CA LEU A 192 9.26 25.27 -9.10
C LEU A 192 8.81 24.02 -9.86
N VAL A 193 8.44 24.16 -11.14
CA VAL A 193 8.05 23.03 -12.00
C VAL A 193 9.20 22.01 -12.10
N THR A 194 10.41 22.47 -12.42
CA THR A 194 11.62 21.64 -12.49
C THR A 194 11.85 20.88 -11.19
N TYR A 195 11.85 21.58 -10.06
CA TYR A 195 12.12 20.95 -8.77
C TYR A 195 11.02 19.95 -8.36
N ARG A 196 9.74 20.29 -8.59
CA ARG A 196 8.62 19.36 -8.33
C ARG A 196 8.72 18.10 -9.20
N VAL A 197 8.93 18.22 -10.51
CA VAL A 197 9.00 17.06 -11.42
C VAL A 197 10.13 16.11 -10.99
N TRP A 198 11.33 16.62 -10.75
CA TRP A 198 12.46 15.79 -10.32
C TRP A 198 12.29 15.21 -8.90
N TRP A 199 11.70 15.96 -7.96
CA TRP A 199 11.42 15.46 -6.60
C TRP A 199 10.49 14.24 -6.62
N HIS A 200 9.30 14.38 -7.22
CA HIS A 200 8.31 13.29 -7.21
C HIS A 200 8.74 12.11 -8.09
N PHE A 201 9.48 12.35 -9.18
CA PHE A 201 10.10 11.28 -9.97
C PHE A 201 11.13 10.48 -9.17
N VAL A 202 12.10 11.15 -8.52
CA VAL A 202 13.14 10.46 -7.73
C VAL A 202 12.53 9.75 -6.52
N ALA A 203 11.55 10.36 -5.84
CA ALA A 203 10.82 9.72 -4.75
C ALA A 203 10.11 8.45 -5.25
N ASN A 204 9.26 8.54 -6.28
CA ASN A 204 8.55 7.37 -6.81
C ASN A 204 9.48 6.31 -7.40
N LEU A 205 10.63 6.67 -7.99
CA LEU A 205 11.64 5.72 -8.45
C LEU A 205 12.21 4.91 -7.29
N ILE A 206 12.66 5.58 -6.21
CA ILE A 206 13.19 4.91 -5.01
C ILE A 206 12.13 4.02 -4.37
N GLY A 207 10.89 4.51 -4.26
CA GLY A 207 9.76 3.73 -3.75
C GLY A 207 9.48 2.48 -4.59
N THR A 208 9.48 2.62 -5.92
CA THR A 208 9.26 1.51 -6.87
C THR A 208 10.39 0.46 -6.79
N VAL A 209 11.65 0.88 -6.63
CA VAL A 209 12.78 -0.03 -6.42
C VAL A 209 12.64 -0.79 -5.09
N ILE A 210 12.27 -0.11 -4.00
CA ILE A 210 12.02 -0.75 -2.69
C ILE A 210 10.87 -1.77 -2.78
N LEU A 211 9.78 -1.41 -3.48
CA LEU A 211 8.65 -2.30 -3.74
C LEU A 211 9.07 -3.53 -4.54
N ALA A 212 9.82 -3.35 -5.63
CA ALA A 212 10.29 -4.44 -6.48
C ALA A 212 11.17 -5.44 -5.70
N ILE A 213 12.08 -4.94 -4.86
CA ILE A 213 12.92 -5.79 -3.99
C ILE A 213 12.07 -6.49 -2.92
N ALA A 214 11.12 -5.79 -2.29
CA ALA A 214 10.20 -6.39 -1.32
C ALA A 214 9.36 -7.52 -1.93
N LEU A 215 8.86 -7.33 -3.17
CA LEU A 215 8.10 -8.33 -3.93
C LEU A 215 8.96 -9.51 -4.40
N TYR A 216 10.17 -9.27 -4.88
CA TYR A 216 11.12 -10.32 -5.26
C TYR A 216 11.43 -11.24 -4.06
N HIS A 217 11.71 -10.66 -2.89
CA HIS A 217 11.90 -11.43 -1.67
C HIS A 217 10.59 -12.09 -1.21
N LEU A 218 9.43 -11.43 -1.28
CA LEU A 218 8.14 -12.01 -0.91
C LEU A 218 7.82 -13.24 -1.77
N TRP A 219 8.12 -13.19 -3.07
CA TRP A 219 7.93 -14.31 -3.98
C TRP A 219 8.86 -15.49 -3.65
N LYS A 220 10.13 -15.25 -3.25
CA LYS A 220 11.04 -16.31 -2.79
C LYS A 220 10.60 -16.88 -1.42
N GLU A 221 10.18 -16.01 -0.51
CA GLU A 221 9.78 -16.33 0.86
C GLU A 221 8.32 -16.89 0.94
N ARG A 222 7.59 -16.92 -0.18
CA ARG A 222 6.14 -17.24 -0.27
C ARG A 222 5.70 -18.51 0.44
N ARG A 223 6.55 -19.55 0.48
CA ARG A 223 6.27 -20.80 1.19
C ARG A 223 6.19 -20.60 2.70
N MET A 224 7.16 -19.88 3.28
CA MET A 224 7.21 -19.55 4.71
C MET A 224 6.07 -18.59 5.10
N VAL A 225 5.72 -17.67 4.19
CA VAL A 225 4.55 -16.78 4.39
C VAL A 225 3.25 -17.57 4.38
N LYS A 226 3.02 -18.45 3.39
CA LYS A 226 1.80 -19.27 3.27
C LYS A 226 1.63 -20.20 4.48
N ALA A 227 2.69 -20.84 4.95
CA ALA A 227 2.66 -21.69 6.15
C ALA A 227 2.16 -20.94 7.40
N GLY A 228 2.43 -19.64 7.53
CA GLY A 228 1.89 -18.79 8.61
C GLY A 228 0.37 -18.53 8.55
N TYR A 229 -0.32 -18.99 7.50
CA TYR A 229 -1.78 -18.94 7.34
C TYR A 229 -2.41 -20.32 7.08
N GLU A 230 -1.62 -21.38 7.10
CA GLU A 230 -2.10 -22.75 7.06
C GLU A 230 -2.38 -23.18 8.50
N VAL A 231 -3.66 -23.39 8.81
CA VAL A 231 -4.09 -23.89 10.11
C VAL A 231 -3.60 -25.34 10.25
N PRO A 232 -3.15 -25.79 11.44
CA PRO A 232 -3.02 -27.20 11.76
C PRO A 232 -4.41 -27.88 11.84
N THR A 233 -5.04 -28.12 10.68
CA THR A 233 -6.39 -28.70 10.52
C THR A 233 -6.54 -30.09 11.17
N LEU A 234 -5.42 -30.70 11.58
CA LEU A 234 -5.35 -32.00 12.23
C LEU A 234 -6.09 -32.03 13.59
N LEU A 235 -6.03 -30.95 14.39
CA LEU A 235 -6.59 -30.96 15.74
C LEU A 235 -8.12 -30.92 15.78
N GLU A 236 -8.78 -30.23 14.83
CA GLU A 236 -10.25 -30.30 14.69
C GLU A 236 -10.70 -31.63 14.08
N SER A 237 -9.84 -32.30 13.29
CA SER A 237 -10.14 -33.62 12.71
C SER A 237 -10.05 -34.77 13.72
N GLU A 238 -9.20 -34.65 14.76
CA GLU A 238 -9.13 -35.64 15.85
C GLU A 238 -10.19 -35.40 16.93
N ALA A 239 -10.46 -34.13 17.28
CA ALA A 239 -11.51 -33.78 18.25
C ALA A 239 -12.94 -34.06 17.75
N GLY A 240 -13.13 -34.25 16.45
CA GLY A 240 -14.43 -34.52 15.82
C GLY A 240 -14.83 -36.00 15.71
N ALA A 241 -13.99 -36.95 16.11
CA ALA A 241 -14.25 -38.38 15.95
C ALA A 241 -15.14 -38.95 17.08
N PRO A 242 -16.39 -39.39 16.84
CA PRO A 242 -17.27 -39.87 17.91
C PRO A 242 -16.95 -41.32 18.30
N GLY A 243 -16.26 -41.49 19.42
CA GLY A 243 -16.38 -42.69 20.26
C GLY A 243 -16.01 -44.04 19.64
N ALA A 244 -14.75 -44.24 19.28
CA ALA A 244 -14.17 -45.58 19.38
C ALA A 244 -14.08 -45.94 20.87
N ALA A 245 -15.02 -46.76 21.37
CA ALA A 245 -15.14 -47.04 22.80
C ALA A 245 -13.89 -47.77 23.36
N PRO A 246 -13.48 -47.48 24.61
CA PRO A 246 -12.41 -48.24 25.25
C PRO A 246 -12.85 -49.69 25.44
N ALA A 247 -12.10 -50.62 24.85
CA ALA A 247 -12.35 -52.05 25.02
C ALA A 247 -12.19 -52.41 26.51
N THR A 248 -13.29 -52.82 27.13
CA THR A 248 -13.33 -53.17 28.56
C THR A 248 -12.39 -54.32 28.87
N ALA A 249 -11.61 -54.18 29.95
CA ALA A 249 -10.62 -55.18 30.34
C ALA A 249 -11.26 -56.55 30.63
N ALA A 250 -10.75 -57.61 29.99
CA ALA A 250 -11.03 -58.98 30.36
C ALA A 250 -10.15 -59.35 31.56
N SER A 251 -10.77 -59.70 32.69
CA SER A 251 -10.09 -60.11 33.92
C SER A 251 -9.48 -61.51 33.78
N GLY A 252 -8.18 -61.58 33.52
CA GLY A 252 -7.40 -62.82 33.52
C GLY A 252 -6.85 -63.16 34.90
N GLU A 253 -7.68 -63.76 35.77
CA GLU A 253 -7.27 -64.18 37.12
C GLU A 253 -6.51 -65.52 37.08
N ALA A 254 -5.20 -65.52 37.37
CA ALA A 254 -4.39 -66.74 37.44
C ALA A 254 -3.16 -66.65 38.37
N ALA A 255 -3.28 -67.24 39.56
CA ALA A 255 -2.23 -67.97 40.32
C ALA A 255 -0.80 -67.36 40.47
N VAL A 256 -0.60 -66.66 41.59
CA VAL A 256 0.35 -67.01 42.68
C VAL A 256 1.66 -67.76 42.31
N ARG A 257 2.82 -67.12 42.57
CA ARG A 257 3.99 -67.76 43.24
C ARG A 257 5.04 -66.77 43.76
N GLU A 258 5.06 -66.57 45.08
CA GLU A 258 6.27 -66.33 45.89
C GLU A 258 6.87 -67.69 46.34
N PRO A 259 8.05 -67.77 47.00
CA PRO A 259 9.05 -66.75 47.34
C PRO A 259 10.35 -66.96 46.49
N THR A 260 11.64 -66.77 46.85
CA THR A 260 12.41 -66.59 48.11
C THR A 260 13.79 -65.95 47.79
N PRO A 261 14.45 -65.18 48.69
CA PRO A 261 15.52 -64.26 48.30
C PRO A 261 16.98 -64.69 48.60
N ALA A 262 17.92 -64.13 47.84
CA ALA A 262 19.33 -63.87 48.19
C ALA A 262 19.89 -62.79 47.23
N GLY A 263 20.87 -61.95 47.57
CA GLY A 263 21.53 -61.72 48.86
C GLY A 263 23.02 -61.39 48.68
N ARG A 264 23.46 -60.23 49.19
CA ARG A 264 24.83 -59.66 49.08
C ARG A 264 25.18 -59.16 47.66
N SER A 265 26.11 -58.22 47.46
CA SER A 265 27.05 -57.57 48.41
C SER A 265 27.02 -56.06 48.27
#